data_AF-A0A7K8W2A8-F1
#
_entry.id   AF-A0A7K8W2A8-F1
#
_cell.length_a   1.000
_cell.length_b   1.000
_cell.length_c   1.000
_cell.angle_alpha   90.00
_cell.angle_beta   90.00
_cell.angle_gamma   90.00
#
_symmetry.space_group_name_H-M   'P 1'
#
loop_
_entity.id
_entity.type
_entity.pdbx_description
1 polymer ?
#
loop_
_entity_poly.entity_id
_entity_poly.type
_entity_poly.pdbx_seq_one_letter_code
_entity_poly.pdbx_strand_id
1 'polypeptide(L)' 'RQFHCCHRHGAARRRCFAQETPAPSWDPSPAWDPDTAWHLVSEPPFPPGEPTAANLGNICGLRELRPG' A
#
# COMPACT_ATOMS: atom_id res chain seq x y z
N ARG A 1 5.18 -10.59 7.91
CA ARG A 1 5.65 -10.79 6.52
C ARG A 1 4.51 -11.39 5.69
N GLN A 2 3.73 -10.53 5.03
CA GLN A 2 2.53 -10.84 4.23
C GLN A 2 2.79 -11.64 2.94
N PHE A 3 3.99 -12.24 2.81
CA PHE A 3 4.40 -12.95 1.60
C PHE A 3 3.64 -14.25 1.35
N HIS A 4 2.97 -14.82 2.36
CA HIS A 4 2.12 -15.99 2.15
C HIS A 4 0.90 -15.66 1.25
N CYS A 5 0.47 -14.39 1.20
CA CYS A 5 -0.55 -13.93 0.26
C CYS A 5 -0.13 -14.09 -1.20
N CYS A 6 1.18 -14.21 -1.48
CA CYS A 6 1.70 -14.45 -2.83
C CYS A 6 1.34 -15.83 -3.40
N HIS A 7 0.95 -16.79 -2.57
CA HIS A 7 0.43 -18.09 -3.01
C HIS A 7 -1.03 -18.01 -3.51
N ARG A 8 -1.70 -16.86 -3.32
CA ARG A 8 -3.06 -16.61 -3.83
C ARG A 8 -2.99 -15.89 -5.18
N HIS A 9 -4.09 -15.92 -5.94
CA HIS A 9 -4.19 -15.28 -7.26
C HIS A 9 -5.34 -14.25 -7.33
N GLY A 10 -5.25 -13.32 -8.27
CA GLY A 10 -6.33 -12.39 -8.61
C GLY A 10 -6.89 -11.59 -7.43
N ALA A 11 -8.22 -11.59 -7.29
CA ALA A 11 -8.94 -10.91 -6.21
C ALA A 11 -8.65 -11.51 -4.82
N ALA A 12 -8.43 -12.82 -4.73
CA ALA A 12 -8.11 -13.49 -3.46
C ALA A 12 -6.76 -13.01 -2.90
N ARG A 13 -5.77 -12.79 -3.79
CA ARG A 13 -4.49 -12.18 -3.41
C ARG A 13 -4.68 -10.76 -2.86
N ARG A 14 -5.42 -9.92 -3.58
CA ARG A 14 -5.72 -8.54 -3.15
C ARG A 14 -6.36 -8.49 -1.77
N ARG A 15 -7.36 -9.36 -1.53
CA ARG A 15 -8.07 -9.42 -0.25
C ARG A 15 -7.17 -9.84 0.91
N CYS A 16 -6.26 -10.79 0.69
CA CYS A 16 -5.29 -11.23 1.70
C CYS A 16 -4.39 -10.06 2.15
N PHE A 17 -3.80 -9.33 1.18
CA PHE A 17 -2.98 -8.16 1.50
C PHE A 17 -3.77 -7.05 2.20
N ALA A 18 -5.02 -6.80 1.81
CA ALA A 18 -5.87 -5.80 2.46
C ALA A 18 -6.19 -6.14 3.93
N GLN A 19 -6.41 -7.42 4.24
CA GLN A 19 -6.70 -7.88 5.61
C GLN A 19 -5.46 -7.85 6.52
N GLU A 20 -4.28 -8.09 5.94
CA GLU A 20 -3.01 -8.11 6.68
C GLU A 20 -2.38 -6.73 6.87
N THR A 21 -2.86 -5.71 6.17
CA THR A 21 -2.37 -4.34 6.32
C THR A 21 -3.08 -3.74 7.52
N PRO A 22 -2.39 -3.49 8.66
CA PRO A 22 -3.02 -2.84 9.80
C PRO A 22 -3.50 -1.45 9.36
N ALA A 23 -4.61 -1.00 9.93
CA ALA A 23 -4.98 0.40 9.80
C ALA A 23 -3.78 1.27 10.21
N PRO A 24 -3.50 2.36 9.48
CA PRO A 24 -2.40 3.25 9.83
C PRO A 24 -2.52 3.66 11.30
N SER A 25 -1.44 3.51 12.06
CA SER A 25 -1.37 3.97 13.46
C SER A 25 -1.12 5.48 13.56
N TRP A 26 -0.88 6.15 12.43
CA TRP A 26 -0.76 7.60 12.36
C TRP A 26 -2.15 8.21 12.21
N ASP A 27 -2.38 9.29 12.94
CA ASP A 27 -3.60 10.07 12.83
C ASP A 27 -3.68 10.67 11.42
N PRO A 28 -4.71 10.38 10.62
CA PRO A 28 -4.86 11.00 9.31
C PRO A 28 -4.96 12.51 9.51
N SER A 29 -3.83 13.20 9.33
CA SER A 29 -3.75 14.65 9.45
C SER A 29 -4.86 15.24 8.59
N PRO A 30 -5.82 15.97 9.18
CA PRO A 30 -6.83 16.62 8.38
C PRO A 30 -6.07 17.70 7.61
N ALA A 31 -6.06 17.61 6.29
CA ALA A 31 -5.48 18.63 5.43
C ALA A 31 -6.35 19.90 5.53
N TRP A 32 -6.17 20.71 6.57
CA TRP A 32 -6.77 22.05 6.70
C TRP A 32 -5.74 23.17 6.53
N ASP A 33 -4.51 22.81 6.19
CA ASP A 33 -3.49 23.77 5.74
C ASP A 33 -3.57 23.93 4.20
N PRO A 34 -3.92 25.12 3.68
CA PRO A 34 -4.10 25.34 2.24
C PRO A 34 -2.81 25.16 1.43
N ASP A 35 -1.65 25.51 2.00
CA ASP A 35 -0.35 25.36 1.34
C ASP A 35 0.04 23.88 1.21
N THR A 36 -0.23 23.08 2.23
CA THR A 36 -0.05 21.62 2.21
C THR A 36 -1.02 20.95 1.22
N ALA A 37 -2.24 21.46 1.09
CA ALA A 37 -3.22 20.95 0.13
C ALA A 37 -2.76 21.10 -1.33
N TRP A 38 -2.13 22.22 -1.70
CA TRP A 38 -1.60 22.43 -3.07
C TRP A 38 -0.43 21.50 -3.41
N HIS A 39 0.44 21.21 -2.45
CA HIS A 39 1.52 20.23 -2.62
C HIS A 39 0.98 18.79 -2.77
N LEU A 40 -0.09 18.44 -2.05
CA LEU A 40 -0.74 17.12 -2.14
C LEU A 40 -1.61 16.91 -3.39
N VAL A 41 -2.01 17.98 -4.08
CA VAL A 41 -2.80 17.89 -5.33
C VAL A 41 -1.92 17.56 -6.55
N SER A 42 -0.61 17.83 -6.46
CA SER A 42 0.34 17.57 -7.55
C SER A 42 1.08 16.23 -7.42
N GLU A 43 1.19 15.67 -6.22
CA GLU A 43 1.67 14.31 -6.00
C GLU A 43 0.50 13.33 -5.81
N PRO A 44 0.47 12.17 -6.49
CA PRO A 44 -0.42 11.07 -6.11
C PRO A 44 -0.17 10.76 -4.62
N PRO A 45 -1.21 10.61 -3.77
CA PRO A 45 -1.02 10.39 -2.35
C PRO A 45 -0.14 9.17 -2.16
N PHE A 46 1.09 9.41 -1.71
CA PHE A 46 2.07 8.37 -1.47
C PHE A 46 2.06 7.99 0.01
N PRO A 47 1.97 6.70 0.34
CA PRO A 47 1.77 5.60 -0.60
C PRO A 47 0.28 5.50 -1.00
N PRO A 48 -0.03 4.98 -2.19
CA PRO A 48 -1.40 4.60 -2.51
C PRO A 48 -1.88 3.65 -1.44
N GLY A 49 -2.84 4.12 -0.62
CA GLY A 49 -3.29 3.42 0.59
C GLY A 49 -3.84 2.01 0.32
N GLU A 50 -4.21 1.71 -0.92
CA GLU A 50 -4.58 0.36 -1.34
C GLU A 50 -3.52 -0.29 -2.25
N PRO A 51 -3.18 -1.56 -1.99
CA PRO A 51 -2.30 -2.31 -2.87
C PRO A 51 -2.93 -2.55 -4.25
N THR A 52 -2.37 -1.92 -5.28
CA THR A 52 -2.75 -2.18 -6.69
C THR A 52 -2.26 -3.55 -7.16
N ALA A 53 -2.90 -4.13 -8.18
CA ALA A 53 -2.51 -5.45 -8.71
C ALA A 53 -1.05 -5.48 -9.21
N ALA A 54 -0.56 -4.37 -9.78
CA ALA A 54 0.82 -4.21 -10.21
C ALA A 54 1.78 -4.15 -9.01
N ASN A 55 1.44 -3.37 -7.97
CA ASN A 55 2.25 -3.28 -6.75
C ASN A 55 2.36 -4.65 -6.05
N LEU A 56 1.26 -5.41 -5.98
CA LEU A 56 1.25 -6.76 -5.43
C LEU A 56 2.12 -7.75 -6.23
N GLY A 57 2.19 -7.59 -7.55
CA GLY A 57 3.10 -8.36 -8.39
C GLY A 57 4.56 -8.15 -7.99
N ASN A 58 4.95 -6.89 -7.82
CA ASN A 58 6.31 -6.53 -7.41
C ASN A 58 6.65 -7.03 -6.00
N ILE A 59 5.70 -6.99 -5.05
CA ILE A 59 5.89 -7.54 -3.70
C ILE A 59 6.24 -9.04 -3.74
N CYS A 60 5.57 -9.79 -4.61
CA CYS A 60 5.77 -11.22 -4.73
C CYS A 60 6.99 -11.59 -5.57
N GLY A 61 7.25 -10.89 -6.67
CA GLY A 61 8.36 -11.17 -7.59
C GLY A 61 9.73 -10.69 -7.09
N LEU A 62 9.77 -9.65 -6.26
CA LEU A 62 11.03 -9.08 -5.73
C LEU A 62 11.27 -9.45 -4.26
N ARG A 63 10.60 -10.49 -3.75
CA ARG A 63 10.67 -10.91 -2.35
C ARG A 63 12.10 -11.21 -1.91
N GLU A 64 12.92 -11.77 -2.79
CA GLU A 64 14.31 -12.14 -2.52
C GLU A 64 15.23 -10.92 -2.36
N LEU A 65 14.83 -9.76 -2.91
CA LEU A 65 15.58 -8.51 -2.79
C LEU A 65 15.22 -7.71 -1.54
N ARG A 66 14.21 -8.14 -0.76
CA ARG A 66 13.77 -7.43 0.44
C ARG A 66 14.55 -7.90 1.67
N PRO A 67 15.19 -6.99 2.43
CA PRO A 67 15.86 -7.31 3.68
C PRO A 67 14.96 -8.10 4.64
N GLY A 68 15.55 -9.10 5.31
CA GLY A 68 14.94 -10.06 6.24
C GLY A 68 14.02 -9.43 7.27
#